data_AF-A0A450V916-F1
#
_entry.id   AF-A0A450V916-F1
#
_cell.length_a   1.000
_cell.length_b   1.000
_cell.length_c   1.000
_cell.angle_alpha   90.00
_cell.angle_beta   90.00
_cell.angle_gamma   90.00
#
_symmetry.space_group_name_H-M   'P 1'
#
loop_
_entity.id
_entity.type
_entity.pdbx_description
1 polymer ?
#
loop_
_entity_poly.entity_id
_entity_poly.type
_entity_poly.pdbx_seq_one_letter_code
_entity_poly.pdbx_strand_id
1 'polypeptide(L)'
;MERLDGEGDYTALYVNLEPAQAARGNVEAGMRTIVGGIVQNARRYLGEQRLREWVDETFHEVGPYDALQALLSRWAEENQRPIVLLLDEVDSLVGD
;
A
#
# COMPACT_ATOMS: atom_id res chain seq x y z
N MET A 1 -8.02 12.29 6.03
CA MET A 1 -8.88 11.49 5.12
C MET A 1 -10.17 12.21 4.88
N GLU A 2 -11.02 12.40 5.89
CA GLU A 2 -12.34 13.05 5.78
C GLU A 2 -12.39 14.37 4.99
N ARG A 3 -11.33 15.21 5.07
CA ARG A 3 -11.23 16.48 4.33
C ARG A 3 -10.67 16.36 2.90
N LEU A 4 -9.93 15.29 2.59
CA LEU A 4 -9.44 14.96 1.24
C LEU A 4 -10.48 14.13 0.46
N ASP A 5 -11.20 13.25 1.15
CA ASP A 5 -12.25 12.41 0.57
C ASP A 5 -13.58 13.17 0.42
N GLY A 6 -13.74 14.30 1.13
CA GLY A 6 -14.98 15.08 1.19
C GLY A 6 -15.31 15.88 -0.08
N GLU A 7 -14.34 16.14 -0.95
CA GLU A 7 -14.55 16.81 -2.24
C GLU A 7 -14.79 15.81 -3.38
N GLY A 8 -14.51 14.51 -3.17
CA GLY A 8 -14.80 13.43 -4.11
C GLY A 8 -13.87 13.32 -5.32
N ASP A 9 -12.91 14.22 -5.46
CA ASP A 9 -12.00 14.28 -6.62
C ASP A 9 -10.88 13.24 -6.58
N TYR A 10 -10.60 12.67 -5.40
CA TYR A 10 -9.48 11.75 -5.18
C TYR A 10 -9.91 10.52 -4.38
N THR A 11 -9.16 9.43 -4.57
CA THR A 11 -9.11 8.33 -3.61
C THR A 11 -7.92 8.58 -2.70
N ALA A 12 -8.11 8.99 -1.45
CA ALA A 12 -6.99 9.14 -0.53
C ALA A 12 -6.82 7.89 0.32
N LEU A 13 -5.58 7.45 0.56
CA LEU A 13 -5.28 6.44 1.58
C LEU A 13 -4.13 6.88 2.48
N TYR A 14 -4.28 6.71 3.80
CA TYR A 14 -3.20 6.87 4.76
C TYR A 14 -2.73 5.50 5.26
N VAL A 15 -1.41 5.32 5.34
CA VAL A 15 -0.79 4.10 5.85
C VAL A 15 0.43 4.50 6.70
N ASN A 16 0.44 4.03 7.95
CA ASN A 16 1.62 4.12 8.80
C ASN A 16 2.49 2.88 8.58
N LEU A 17 3.79 3.11 8.34
CA LEU A 17 4.75 2.06 7.99
C LEU A 17 5.65 1.62 9.15
N GLU A 18 5.48 2.19 10.36
CA GLU A 18 6.20 1.79 11.58
C GLU A 18 6.24 0.26 11.80
N PRO A 19 5.15 -0.51 11.54
CA PRO A 19 5.19 -1.96 11.71
C PRO A 19 6.24 -2.67 10.84
N ALA A 20 6.62 -2.09 9.69
CA ALA A 20 7.61 -2.69 8.79
C ALA A 20 9.04 -2.62 9.38
N GLN A 21 9.31 -1.73 10.33
CA GLN A 21 10.58 -1.63 11.03
C GLN A 21 10.96 -2.93 11.76
N ALA A 22 9.96 -3.71 12.20
CA ALA A 22 10.17 -5.00 12.85
C ALA A 22 10.90 -6.02 11.96
N ALA A 23 10.92 -5.81 10.64
CA ALA A 23 11.60 -6.68 9.68
C ALA A 23 13.14 -6.58 9.72
N ARG A 24 13.72 -5.54 10.36
CA ARG A 24 15.17 -5.39 10.66
C ARG A 24 16.11 -5.87 9.53
N GLY A 25 16.01 -5.27 8.35
CA GLY A 25 16.86 -5.59 7.19
C GLY A 25 16.38 -6.77 6.33
N ASN A 26 15.34 -7.49 6.74
CA ASN A 26 14.66 -8.44 5.87
C ASN A 26 13.70 -7.71 4.92
N VAL A 27 14.18 -7.43 3.72
CA VAL A 27 13.42 -6.70 2.70
C VAL A 27 12.12 -7.41 2.34
N GLU A 28 12.11 -8.74 2.22
CA GLU A 28 10.87 -9.46 1.89
C GLU A 28 9.81 -9.28 2.99
N ALA A 29 10.18 -9.45 4.25
CA ALA A 29 9.26 -9.28 5.37
C ALA A 29 8.78 -7.82 5.51
N GLY A 30 9.67 -6.86 5.25
CA GLY A 30 9.32 -5.43 5.20
C GLY A 30 8.31 -5.15 4.10
N MET A 31 8.57 -5.62 2.88
CA MET A 31 7.67 -5.42 1.73
C MET A 31 6.31 -6.07 1.93
N ARG A 32 6.25 -7.27 2.49
CA ARG A 32 4.97 -7.91 2.85
C ARG A 32 4.20 -7.11 3.89
N THR A 33 4.89 -6.52 4.87
CA THR A 33 4.26 -5.67 5.90
C THR A 33 3.69 -4.39 5.30
N ILE A 34 4.46 -3.70 4.44
CA ILE A 34 4.01 -2.46 3.76
C ILE A 34 2.77 -2.74 2.90
N VAL A 35 2.88 -3.73 2.01
CA VAL A 35 1.80 -4.10 1.09
C VAL A 35 0.56 -4.55 1.88
N GLY A 36 0.75 -5.36 2.92
CA GLY A 36 -0.33 -5.77 3.81
C GLY A 36 -1.04 -4.60 4.51
N GLY A 37 -0.28 -3.59 4.95
CA GLY A 37 -0.82 -2.35 5.54
C GLY A 37 -1.67 -1.56 4.55
N ILE A 38 -1.19 -1.38 3.31
CA ILE A 38 -1.94 -0.72 2.23
C ILE A 38 -3.25 -1.46 1.96
N VAL A 39 -3.19 -2.79 1.73
CA VAL A 39 -4.40 -3.59 1.45
C VAL A 39 -5.40 -3.54 2.60
N GLN A 40 -4.92 -3.66 3.84
CA GLN A 40 -5.81 -3.66 4.99
C GLN A 40 -6.51 -2.30 5.16
N ASN A 41 -5.78 -1.21 5.03
CA ASN A 41 -6.34 0.13 5.18
C ASN A 41 -7.25 0.48 4.00
N ALA A 42 -6.87 0.14 2.77
CA ALA A 42 -7.71 0.34 1.59
C ALA A 42 -9.05 -0.40 1.74
N ARG A 43 -9.03 -1.65 2.19
CA ARG A 43 -10.25 -2.40 2.48
C ARG A 43 -11.09 -1.72 3.57
N ARG A 44 -10.45 -1.30 4.66
CA ARG A 44 -11.14 -0.76 5.84
C ARG A 44 -11.77 0.61 5.59
N TYR A 45 -11.07 1.50 4.91
CA TYR A 45 -11.46 2.91 4.79
C TYR A 45 -12.04 3.26 3.42
N LEU A 46 -11.66 2.53 2.36
CA LEU A 46 -12.12 2.79 1.00
C LEU A 46 -13.07 1.72 0.46
N GLY A 47 -13.21 0.59 1.18
CA GLY A 47 -13.99 -0.55 0.70
C GLY A 47 -13.35 -1.27 -0.50
N GLU A 48 -12.08 -0.98 -0.81
CA GLU A 48 -11.36 -1.56 -1.94
C GLU A 48 -10.95 -3.01 -1.63
N GLN A 49 -11.74 -3.96 -2.12
CA GLN A 49 -11.50 -5.39 -1.89
C GLN A 49 -10.52 -5.99 -2.89
N ARG A 50 -10.40 -5.41 -4.10
CA ARG A 50 -9.64 -6.01 -5.21
C ARG A 50 -8.16 -6.15 -4.90
N LEU A 51 -7.58 -5.19 -4.16
CA LEU A 51 -6.17 -5.21 -3.79
C LEU A 51 -5.76 -6.48 -3.02
N ARG A 52 -6.68 -7.07 -2.24
CA ARG A 52 -6.40 -8.31 -1.51
C ARG A 52 -6.21 -9.49 -2.45
N GLU A 53 -7.00 -9.55 -3.52
CA GLU A 53 -6.94 -10.63 -4.50
C GLU A 53 -5.66 -10.53 -5.33
N TRP A 54 -5.20 -9.32 -5.63
CA TRP A 54 -4.01 -9.07 -6.44
C TRP A 54 -2.70 -9.31 -5.70
N VAL A 55 -2.68 -9.17 -4.37
CA VAL A 55 -1.44 -9.26 -3.60
C VAL A 55 -0.75 -10.62 -3.74
N ASP A 56 -1.50 -11.71 -3.61
CA ASP A 56 -0.92 -13.05 -3.67
C ASP A 56 -0.38 -13.35 -5.08
N GLU A 57 -1.11 -12.95 -6.11
CA GLU A 57 -0.69 -13.01 -7.52
C GLU A 57 0.60 -12.20 -7.74
N THR A 58 0.61 -10.95 -7.29
CA THR A 58 1.72 -10.01 -7.51
C THR A 58 3.01 -10.50 -6.84
N PHE A 59 2.96 -10.97 -5.60
CA PHE A 59 4.15 -11.52 -4.94
C PHE A 59 4.67 -12.79 -5.62
N HIS A 60 3.80 -13.58 -6.23
CA HIS A 60 4.19 -14.79 -6.95
C HIS A 60 4.85 -14.47 -8.30
N GLU A 61 4.33 -13.49 -9.03
CA GLU A 61 4.78 -13.18 -10.39
C GLU A 61 6.06 -12.34 -10.43
N VAL A 62 6.14 -11.27 -9.64
CA VAL A 62 7.24 -10.29 -9.72
C VAL A 62 8.18 -10.31 -8.50
N GLY A 63 7.82 -11.07 -7.46
CA GLY A 63 8.61 -11.16 -6.24
C GLY A 63 8.52 -9.91 -5.35
N PRO A 64 9.19 -9.93 -4.18
CA PRO A 64 8.94 -8.94 -3.12
C PRO A 64 9.43 -7.53 -3.42
N TYR A 65 10.46 -7.36 -4.25
CA TYR A 65 11.03 -6.05 -4.58
C TYR A 65 10.12 -5.23 -5.51
N ASP A 66 9.47 -5.90 -6.46
CA ASP A 66 8.61 -5.25 -7.46
C ASP A 66 7.13 -5.24 -7.05
N ALA A 67 6.75 -6.00 -6.01
CA ALA A 67 5.36 -6.21 -5.64
C ALA A 67 4.60 -4.92 -5.32
N LEU A 68 5.24 -3.97 -4.62
CA LEU A 68 4.59 -2.70 -4.31
C LEU A 68 4.34 -1.88 -5.58
N GLN A 69 5.33 -1.81 -6.48
CA GLN A 69 5.18 -1.07 -7.73
C GLN A 69 4.09 -1.68 -8.60
N ALA A 70 4.10 -3.01 -8.76
CA ALA A 70 3.10 -3.72 -9.55
C ALA A 70 1.67 -3.53 -8.99
N LEU A 71 1.50 -3.66 -7.67
CA LEU A 71 0.20 -3.44 -7.03
C LEU A 71 -0.30 -2.00 -7.21
N LEU A 72 0.56 -1.01 -6.98
CA LEU A 72 0.19 0.41 -7.12
C LEU A 72 -0.09 0.79 -8.58
N SER A 73 0.65 0.21 -9.53
CA SER A 73 0.44 0.46 -10.96
C SER A 73 -0.93 -0.07 -11.39
N ARG A 74 -1.24 -1.33 -11.06
CA ARG A 74 -2.56 -1.91 -11.34
C ARG A 74 -3.68 -1.13 -10.64
N TRP A 75 -3.46 -0.72 -9.39
CA TRP A 75 -4.47 0.07 -8.67
C TRP A 75 -4.71 1.42 -9.34
N ALA A 76 -3.67 2.12 -9.77
CA ALA A 76 -3.81 3.39 -10.48
C ALA A 76 -4.53 3.25 -11.83
N GLU A 77 -4.26 2.17 -12.57
CA GLU A 77 -4.92 1.88 -13.85
C GLU A 77 -6.41 1.57 -13.69
N GLU A 78 -6.77 0.79 -12.66
CA GLU A 78 -8.15 0.36 -12.45
C GLU A 78 -8.95 1.24 -11.48
N ASN A 79 -8.38 2.31 -10.92
CA ASN A 79 -9.08 3.25 -10.07
C ASN A 79 -9.68 4.40 -10.89
N GLN A 80 -10.93 4.75 -10.61
CA GLN A 80 -11.67 5.75 -11.40
C GLN A 80 -11.18 7.18 -11.19
N ARG A 81 -10.33 7.40 -10.18
CA ARG A 81 -9.87 8.72 -9.73
C ARG A 81 -8.37 8.68 -9.43
N PRO A 82 -7.67 9.82 -9.45
CA PRO A 82 -6.29 9.85 -8.99
C PRO A 82 -6.19 9.39 -7.52
N ILE A 83 -5.13 8.67 -7.20
CA ILE A 83 -4.88 8.14 -5.85
C ILE A 83 -3.88 9.05 -5.14
N VAL A 84 -4.20 9.45 -3.91
CA VAL A 84 -3.29 10.17 -3.01
C VAL A 84 -2.92 9.24 -1.87
N LEU A 85 -1.70 8.69 -1.89
CA LEU A 85 -1.19 7.80 -0.85
C LEU A 85 -0.30 8.56 0.12
N LEU A 86 -0.71 8.67 1.37
CA LEU A 86 0.07 9.26 2.46
C LEU A 86 0.74 8.12 3.23
N LEU A 87 2.07 8.07 3.13
CA LEU A 87 2.91 7.12 3.83
C LEU A 87 3.58 7.84 5.00
N ASP A 88 3.33 7.35 6.21
CA ASP A 88 3.91 7.87 7.45
C ASP A 88 5.01 6.92 7.96
N GLU A 89 5.99 7.47 8.67
CA GLU A 89 7.16 6.74 9.19
C GLU A 89 7.96 6.02 8.08
N VAL A 90 8.17 6.67 6.93
CA VAL A 90 8.86 6.07 5.78
C VAL A 90 10.36 5.86 6.04
N ASP A 91 10.93 6.71 6.90
CA ASP A 91 12.30 6.60 7.41
C ASP A 91 12.53 5.31 8.20
N SER A 92 11.48 4.72 8.78
CA SER A 92 11.56 3.40 9.43
C SER A 92 11.97 2.27 8.48
N LEU A 93 11.82 2.46 7.16
CA LEU A 93 12.21 1.50 6.12
C LEU A 93 13.69 1.61 5.73
N VAL A 94 14.32 2.75 5.95
CA VAL A 94 15.69 3.06 5.50
C VAL A 94 16.69 2.84 6.64
N GLY A 95 16.37 1.97 7.61
CA GLY A 95 17.14 1.79 8.85
C GLY A 95 18.66 1.81 8.65
N ASP A 96 19.32 2.61 9.50
CA ASP A 96 20.77 2.95 9.60
C ASP A 96 21.77 1.90 9.09
#